data_AF-A0A6B3W3S4-F1
#
_entry.id   AF-A0A6B3W3S4-F1
#
_cell.length_a   1.000
_cell.length_b   1.000
_cell.length_c   1.000
_cell.angle_alpha   90.00
_cell.angle_beta   90.00
_cell.angle_gamma   90.00
#
_symmetry.space_group_name_H-M   'P 1'
#
loop_
_entity.id
_entity.type
_entity.pdbx_description
1 polymer ?
#
loop_
_entity_poly.entity_id
_entity_poly.type
_entity_poly.pdbx_seq_one_letter_code
_entity_poly.pdbx_strand_id
1 'polypeptide(L)'
;MRSTTLSPVDDEIKSLASKITKDGKNNLEKAKLLFDYIVEQFVYHYPPKKRGAKSFLQEKRGDCGEYSSLFSSCCRAIGIPCRTLIGTWATGKLSAHVWNEAFIEGKGWIPVDCSMAHVQKKKKWQFLFSNIKTVPWEKYFGQTENQRIVFSFDADLPLNPEYPHIRGEEIPKQIDSVYIIQDRPFYWGYQTLNGNAPYMQPVYVRFDNENLAEPVTKPKATSYLGVWKVKESGMRSLLLSMKYGAFILLLLTFLAELFTEHSSLPVVKASLFVMIGLSFLLRRERVLLFSVLTFLFTLSLLSSIFS
;
A
#
# COMPACT_ATOMS: atom_id res chain seq x y z
N MET A 1 5.33 21.08 16.11
CA MET A 1 5.72 19.98 15.19
C MET A 1 5.59 20.45 13.75
N ARG A 2 6.27 19.78 12.81
CA ARG A 2 6.24 20.17 11.39
C ARG A 2 4.81 20.17 10.84
N SER A 3 4.43 21.26 10.20
CA SER A 3 3.19 21.43 9.45
C SER A 3 3.53 21.45 7.97
N THR A 4 2.76 20.75 7.14
CA THR A 4 2.95 20.72 5.67
C THR A 4 1.64 21.04 4.96
N THR A 5 1.70 21.33 3.67
CA THR A 5 0.53 21.65 2.85
C THR A 5 -0.51 20.54 2.88
N LEU A 6 -0.07 19.28 2.78
CA LEU A 6 -0.94 18.11 2.81
C LEU A 6 -1.28 17.64 4.22
N SER A 7 -0.39 17.87 5.19
CA SER A 7 -0.59 17.49 6.59
C SER A 7 -0.47 18.71 7.51
N PRO A 8 -1.44 19.66 7.43
CA PRO A 8 -1.43 20.86 8.24
C PRO A 8 -1.62 20.53 9.72
N VAL A 9 -1.02 21.36 10.57
CA VAL A 9 -1.19 21.35 12.03
C VAL A 9 -1.75 22.71 12.43
N ASP A 10 -3.08 22.82 12.49
CA ASP A 10 -3.81 24.03 12.84
C ASP A 10 -4.90 23.75 13.89
N ASP A 11 -5.65 24.79 14.26
CA ASP A 11 -6.64 24.72 15.34
C ASP A 11 -7.82 23.79 15.02
N GLU A 12 -8.22 23.68 13.75
CA GLU A 12 -9.28 22.76 13.31
C GLU A 12 -8.84 21.31 13.53
N ILE A 13 -7.65 20.95 13.02
CA ILE A 13 -7.06 19.62 13.22
C ILE A 13 -6.84 19.33 14.70
N LYS A 14 -6.31 20.30 15.46
CA LYS A 14 -6.04 20.15 16.89
C LYS A 14 -7.32 19.93 17.70
N SER A 15 -8.38 20.68 17.40
CA SER A 15 -9.69 20.53 18.04
C SER A 15 -10.28 19.15 17.77
N LEU A 16 -10.27 18.71 16.50
CA LEU A 16 -10.73 17.38 16.12
C LEU A 16 -9.92 16.28 16.83
N ALA A 17 -8.59 16.34 16.77
CA ALA A 17 -7.72 15.35 17.37
C ALA A 17 -7.89 15.29 18.90
N SER A 18 -8.02 16.44 19.56
CA SER A 18 -8.28 16.50 21.01
C SER A 18 -9.64 15.89 21.37
N LYS A 19 -10.68 16.15 20.56
CA LYS A 19 -12.02 15.57 20.76
C LYS A 19 -12.00 14.05 20.63
N ILE A 20 -11.32 13.50 19.62
CA ILE A 20 -11.21 12.06 19.40
C ILE A 20 -10.42 11.39 20.53
N THR A 21 -9.39 12.06 21.05
CA THR A 21 -8.43 11.48 21.99
C THR A 21 -8.69 11.82 23.45
N LYS A 22 -9.87 12.39 23.77
CA LYS A 22 -10.25 12.84 25.11
C LYS A 22 -10.11 11.75 26.19
N ASP A 23 -10.39 10.49 25.84
CA ASP A 23 -10.39 9.36 26.78
C ASP A 23 -9.05 8.59 26.79
N GLY A 24 -8.07 8.99 25.95
CA GLY A 24 -6.77 8.33 25.84
C GLY A 24 -5.81 8.79 26.93
N LYS A 25 -5.29 7.84 27.73
CA LYS A 25 -4.46 8.13 28.91
C LYS A 25 -3.00 8.44 28.56
N ASN A 26 -2.51 7.91 27.44
CA ASN A 26 -1.14 8.06 26.97
C ASN A 26 -1.09 8.18 25.45
N ASN A 27 0.07 8.54 24.91
CA ASN A 27 0.23 8.77 23.46
C ASN A 27 -0.08 7.54 22.60
N LEU A 28 0.16 6.33 23.11
CA LEU A 28 -0.18 5.10 22.39
C LEU A 28 -1.70 4.93 22.24
N GLU A 29 -2.43 5.11 23.34
CA GLU A 29 -3.90 5.05 23.35
C GLU A 29 -4.50 6.16 22.49
N LYS A 30 -3.98 7.39 22.59
CA LYS A 30 -4.42 8.51 21.75
C LYS A 30 -4.21 8.23 20.26
N ALA A 31 -3.03 7.74 19.87
CA ALA A 31 -2.76 7.35 18.48
C ALA A 31 -3.69 6.21 18.01
N LYS A 32 -4.01 5.24 18.89
CA LYS A 32 -4.94 4.16 18.57
C LYS A 32 -6.38 4.66 18.37
N LEU A 33 -6.84 5.58 19.23
CA LEU A 33 -8.16 6.22 19.09
C LEU A 33 -8.28 6.99 17.77
N LEU A 34 -7.22 7.72 17.35
CA LEU A 34 -7.17 8.37 16.05
C LEU A 34 -7.25 7.35 14.90
N PHE A 35 -6.49 6.27 14.98
CA PHE A 35 -6.53 5.19 13.99
C PHE A 35 -7.94 4.60 13.86
N ASP A 36 -8.58 4.23 14.96
CA ASP A 36 -9.92 3.64 14.96
C ASP A 36 -10.98 4.60 14.40
N TYR A 37 -10.93 5.87 14.80
CA TYR A 37 -11.81 6.91 14.28
C TYR A 37 -11.66 7.06 12.76
N ILE A 38 -10.43 7.19 12.25
CA ILE A 38 -10.20 7.40 10.82
C ILE A 38 -10.63 6.17 10.01
N VAL A 39 -10.35 4.96 10.49
CA VAL A 39 -10.76 3.72 9.84
C VAL A 39 -12.27 3.60 9.72
N GLU A 40 -13.02 4.06 10.73
CA GLU A 40 -14.48 3.97 10.76
C GLU A 40 -15.18 5.08 9.99
N GLN A 41 -14.68 6.32 10.08
CA GLN A 41 -15.42 7.51 9.64
C GLN A 41 -15.17 7.92 8.18
N PHE A 42 -14.20 7.30 7.51
CA PHE A 42 -13.80 7.67 6.15
C PHE A 42 -13.83 6.47 5.22
N VAL A 43 -13.96 6.73 3.92
CA VAL A 43 -14.09 5.68 2.89
C VAL A 43 -12.93 5.71 1.90
N TYR A 44 -12.34 4.54 1.64
CA TYR A 44 -11.28 4.42 0.65
C TYR A 44 -11.83 4.58 -0.77
N HIS A 45 -11.31 5.58 -1.49
CA HIS A 45 -11.66 5.91 -2.85
C HIS A 45 -10.42 6.40 -3.62
N TYR A 46 -10.16 5.79 -4.77
CA TYR A 46 -9.08 6.15 -5.66
C TYR A 46 -9.61 6.31 -7.10
N PRO A 47 -9.24 7.38 -7.81
CA PRO A 47 -8.46 8.54 -7.34
C PRO A 47 -9.31 9.50 -6.47
N PRO A 48 -8.71 10.24 -5.52
CA PRO A 48 -9.42 11.29 -4.80
C PRO A 48 -9.59 12.54 -5.66
N LYS A 49 -10.62 13.33 -5.38
CA LYS A 49 -10.89 14.61 -6.08
C LYS A 49 -9.88 15.70 -5.72
N LYS A 50 -9.49 15.77 -4.45
CA LYS A 50 -8.59 16.77 -3.87
C LYS A 50 -7.62 16.08 -2.91
N ARG A 51 -6.46 16.69 -2.69
CA ARG A 51 -5.36 16.19 -1.87
C ARG A 51 -5.21 16.97 -0.57
N GLY A 52 -4.85 16.27 0.49
CA GLY A 52 -4.52 16.80 1.82
C GLY A 52 -5.57 16.51 2.89
N ALA A 53 -5.14 16.58 4.16
CA ALA A 53 -5.95 16.25 5.34
C ALA A 53 -7.27 17.04 5.40
N LYS A 54 -7.26 18.34 5.06
CA LYS A 54 -8.45 19.19 5.07
C LYS A 54 -9.48 18.76 4.03
N SER A 55 -9.02 18.52 2.80
CA SER A 55 -9.91 18.01 1.75
C SER A 55 -10.48 16.66 2.13
N PHE A 56 -9.68 15.77 2.74
CA PHE A 56 -10.18 14.50 3.22
C PHE A 56 -11.23 14.63 4.32
N LEU A 57 -11.05 15.58 5.25
CA LEU A 57 -12.03 15.90 6.29
C LEU A 57 -13.39 16.32 5.74
N GLN A 58 -13.37 17.14 4.68
CA GLN A 58 -14.57 17.62 3.99
C GLN A 58 -15.23 16.52 3.16
N GLU A 59 -14.47 15.83 2.31
CA GLU A 59 -14.99 14.86 1.34
C GLU A 59 -15.32 13.51 1.96
N LYS A 60 -14.70 13.15 3.09
CA LYS A 60 -14.78 11.84 3.76
C LYS A 60 -14.39 10.64 2.88
N ARG A 61 -13.82 10.89 1.70
CA ARG A 61 -13.45 9.89 0.69
C ARG A 61 -12.07 10.21 0.14
N GLY A 62 -11.16 9.23 0.13
CA GLY A 62 -9.77 9.46 -0.26
C GLY A 62 -8.95 8.20 -0.38
N ASP A 63 -7.72 8.31 -0.89
CA ASP A 63 -6.79 7.19 -1.05
C ASP A 63 -5.76 7.14 0.09
N CYS A 64 -4.78 6.23 -0.01
CA CYS A 64 -3.74 6.05 1.00
C CYS A 64 -3.02 7.36 1.41
N GLY A 65 -2.86 8.32 0.50
CA GLY A 65 -2.26 9.61 0.79
C GLY A 65 -3.12 10.48 1.71
N GLU A 66 -4.44 10.46 1.50
CA GLU A 66 -5.40 11.24 2.28
C GLU A 66 -5.53 10.71 3.71
N TYR A 67 -5.63 9.39 3.84
CA TYR A 67 -5.60 8.71 5.13
C TYR A 67 -4.32 9.03 5.91
N SER A 68 -3.17 8.98 5.23
CA SER A 68 -1.88 9.21 5.86
C SER A 68 -1.66 10.67 6.25
N SER A 69 -2.18 11.58 5.43
CA SER A 69 -2.13 13.02 5.70
C SER A 69 -2.95 13.37 6.94
N LEU A 70 -4.18 12.88 7.05
CA LEU A 70 -5.03 13.16 8.21
C LEU A 70 -4.49 12.54 9.50
N PHE A 71 -4.03 11.28 9.46
CA PHE A 71 -3.49 10.63 10.66
C PHE A 71 -2.24 11.35 11.18
N SER A 72 -1.31 11.71 10.30
CA SER A 72 -0.11 12.45 10.69
C SER A 72 -0.42 13.86 11.19
N SER A 73 -1.31 14.60 10.52
CA SER A 73 -1.85 15.89 10.98
C SER A 73 -2.39 15.81 12.41
N CYS A 74 -3.31 14.87 12.67
CA CYS A 74 -3.93 14.73 13.98
C CYS A 74 -2.92 14.36 15.06
N CYS A 75 -2.01 13.41 14.79
CA CYS A 75 -0.95 13.04 15.75
C CYS A 75 -0.06 14.24 16.09
N ARG A 76 0.40 14.96 15.06
CA ARG A 76 1.27 16.13 15.22
C ARG A 76 0.58 17.28 15.96
N ALA A 77 -0.74 17.44 15.80
CA ALA A 77 -1.50 18.47 16.48
C ALA A 77 -1.63 18.26 17.99
N ILE A 78 -1.55 17.02 18.47
CA ILE A 78 -1.67 16.67 19.89
C ILE A 78 -0.35 16.26 20.56
N GLY A 79 0.80 16.57 19.95
CA GLY A 79 2.09 16.31 20.59
C GLY A 79 2.74 14.96 20.26
N ILE A 80 2.15 14.12 19.40
CA ILE A 80 2.70 12.81 19.02
C ILE A 80 3.56 12.95 17.74
N PRO A 81 4.88 12.71 17.79
CA PRO A 81 5.71 12.72 16.59
C PRO A 81 5.23 11.64 15.62
N CYS A 82 4.91 12.05 14.40
CA CYS A 82 4.40 11.15 13.37
C CYS A 82 5.03 11.52 12.03
N ARG A 83 5.45 10.52 11.27
CA ARG A 83 5.99 10.68 9.92
C ARG A 83 5.13 9.91 8.92
N THR A 84 5.00 10.48 7.74
CA THR A 84 4.38 9.82 6.58
C THR A 84 5.48 9.07 5.84
N LEU A 85 5.24 7.84 5.41
CA LEU A 85 6.16 7.04 4.62
C LEU A 85 5.56 6.89 3.24
N ILE A 86 6.34 7.21 2.23
CA ILE A 86 5.93 7.09 0.83
C ILE A 86 6.84 6.07 0.17
N GLY A 87 6.23 5.11 -0.51
CA GLY A 87 6.96 3.96 -1.01
C GLY A 87 6.16 3.12 -1.98
N THR A 88 6.54 1.85 -2.07
CA THR A 88 5.90 0.86 -2.95
C THR A 88 5.78 -0.49 -2.27
N TRP A 89 4.83 -1.29 -2.75
CA TRP A 89 4.80 -2.71 -2.49
C TRP A 89 5.97 -3.43 -3.18
N ALA A 90 6.60 -4.38 -2.50
CA ALA A 90 7.66 -5.23 -3.01
C ALA A 90 7.08 -6.39 -3.84
N THR A 91 6.37 -6.07 -4.93
CA THR A 91 5.68 -7.05 -5.81
C THR A 91 6.33 -7.18 -7.19
N GLY A 92 7.51 -6.59 -7.40
CA GLY A 92 8.23 -6.61 -8.68
C GLY A 92 7.69 -5.62 -9.73
N LYS A 93 6.67 -4.82 -9.38
CA LYS A 93 6.17 -3.69 -10.17
C LYS A 93 5.96 -2.51 -9.24
N LEU A 94 6.10 -1.28 -9.74
CA LEU A 94 5.77 -0.11 -8.93
C LEU A 94 4.27 -0.14 -8.61
N SER A 95 3.97 -0.20 -7.32
CA SER A 95 2.62 -0.09 -6.78
C SER A 95 2.74 0.83 -5.57
N ALA A 96 2.57 2.13 -5.83
CA ALA A 96 2.83 3.15 -4.83
C ALA A 96 1.84 3.05 -3.67
N HIS A 97 2.34 3.31 -2.46
CA HIS A 97 1.54 3.30 -1.24
C HIS A 97 2.05 4.36 -0.26
N VAL A 98 1.16 4.90 0.56
CA VAL A 98 1.49 5.82 1.65
C VAL A 98 0.94 5.26 2.96
N TRP A 99 1.75 5.35 4.01
CA TRP A 99 1.32 5.02 5.38
C TRP A 99 2.03 5.92 6.39
N ASN A 100 1.90 5.63 7.68
CA ASN A 100 2.51 6.42 8.74
C ASN A 100 3.35 5.58 9.70
N GLU A 101 4.19 6.27 10.47
CA GLU A 101 4.73 5.77 11.72
C GLU A 101 4.58 6.83 12.80
N ALA A 102 4.09 6.43 13.97
CA ALA A 102 3.98 7.28 15.15
C ALA A 102 5.05 6.88 16.17
N PHE A 103 5.83 7.84 16.67
CA PHE A 103 6.82 7.60 17.70
C PHE A 103 6.17 7.59 19.07
N ILE A 104 6.32 6.48 19.78
CA ILE A 104 5.84 6.29 21.14
C ILE A 104 7.04 6.08 22.05
N GLU A 105 7.16 6.93 23.08
CA GLU A 105 8.23 6.83 24.06
C GLU A 105 8.26 5.43 24.70
N GLY A 106 9.46 4.86 24.83
CA GLY A 106 9.68 3.48 25.31
C GLY A 106 9.32 2.37 24.32
N LYS A 107 8.71 2.66 23.15
CA LYS A 107 8.40 1.67 22.11
C LYS A 107 9.04 1.94 20.75
N GLY A 108 9.39 3.19 20.46
CA GLY A 108 9.95 3.61 19.17
C GLY A 108 8.86 3.91 18.13
N TRP A 109 9.21 3.76 16.86
CA TRP A 109 8.31 4.02 15.73
C TRP A 109 7.32 2.86 15.54
N ILE A 110 6.05 3.14 15.80
CA ILE A 110 4.94 2.21 15.60
C ILE A 110 4.37 2.44 14.19
N PRO A 111 4.39 1.43 13.29
CA PRO A 111 3.80 1.58 11.97
C PRO A 111 2.28 1.65 12.05
N VAL A 112 1.68 2.54 11.27
CA VAL A 112 0.23 2.76 11.22
C VAL A 112 -0.23 2.89 9.77
N ASP A 113 -1.24 2.11 9.38
CA ASP A 113 -1.85 2.21 8.05
C ASP A 113 -3.39 2.19 8.12
N CYS A 114 -3.97 3.38 8.26
CA CYS A 114 -5.43 3.55 8.31
C CYS A 114 -6.10 3.14 7.00
N SER A 115 -5.41 3.27 5.86
CA SER A 115 -5.99 2.98 4.54
C SER A 115 -6.17 1.47 4.32
N MET A 116 -5.12 0.67 4.59
CA MET A 116 -5.18 -0.78 4.50
C MET A 116 -6.08 -1.37 5.59
N ALA A 117 -6.09 -0.79 6.79
CA ALA A 117 -7.04 -1.15 7.83
C ALA A 117 -8.49 -0.98 7.36
N HIS A 118 -8.84 0.18 6.81
CA HIS A 118 -10.18 0.42 6.27
C HIS A 118 -10.55 -0.57 5.16
N VAL A 119 -9.67 -0.77 4.18
CA VAL A 119 -9.94 -1.70 3.07
C VAL A 119 -10.09 -3.13 3.57
N GLN A 120 -9.27 -3.61 4.50
CA GLN A 120 -9.44 -4.95 5.08
C GLN A 120 -10.72 -5.08 5.90
N LYS A 121 -11.11 -4.03 6.63
CA LYS A 121 -12.33 -4.03 7.43
C LYS A 121 -13.59 -4.07 6.57
N LYS A 122 -13.66 -3.25 5.52
CA LYS A 122 -14.89 -3.03 4.71
C LYS A 122 -14.91 -3.80 3.38
N LYS A 123 -13.76 -4.20 2.82
CA LYS A 123 -13.62 -4.90 1.53
C LYS A 123 -12.76 -6.15 1.65
N LYS A 124 -13.21 -7.13 2.45
CA LYS A 124 -12.48 -8.36 2.81
C LYS A 124 -11.89 -9.13 1.62
N TRP A 125 -12.54 -9.06 0.45
CA TRP A 125 -12.15 -9.80 -0.75
C TRP A 125 -11.27 -9.02 -1.73
N GLN A 126 -11.02 -7.73 -1.49
CA GLN A 126 -10.30 -6.84 -2.42
C GLN A 126 -8.92 -7.38 -2.83
N PHE A 127 -8.23 -8.05 -1.92
CA PHE A 127 -6.86 -8.54 -2.12
C PHE A 127 -6.79 -10.06 -2.34
N LEU A 128 -7.94 -10.75 -2.47
CA LEU A 128 -7.99 -12.21 -2.56
C LEU A 128 -7.16 -12.76 -3.73
N PHE A 129 -7.08 -12.03 -4.85
CA PHE A 129 -6.28 -12.43 -6.01
C PHE A 129 -5.06 -11.55 -6.24
N SER A 130 -4.70 -10.71 -5.27
CA SER A 130 -3.52 -9.85 -5.34
C SER A 130 -2.27 -10.54 -4.80
N ASN A 131 -1.09 -10.02 -5.18
CA ASN A 131 0.21 -10.41 -4.60
C ASN A 131 0.52 -9.70 -3.27
N ILE A 132 -0.37 -8.83 -2.80
CA ILE A 132 -0.25 -8.11 -1.54
C ILE A 132 -0.81 -9.01 -0.44
N LYS A 133 0.04 -9.30 0.55
CA LYS A 133 -0.36 -9.99 1.79
C LYS A 133 -1.10 -9.00 2.67
N THR A 134 -2.07 -9.50 3.42
CA THR A 134 -2.85 -8.67 4.34
C THR A 134 -2.85 -9.28 5.73
N VAL A 135 -2.98 -8.41 6.73
CA VAL A 135 -3.19 -8.78 8.12
C VAL A 135 -4.59 -8.35 8.56
N PRO A 136 -5.15 -8.90 9.65
CA PRO A 136 -6.36 -8.37 10.28
C PRO A 136 -6.29 -6.85 10.45
N TRP A 137 -7.40 -6.15 10.24
CA TRP A 137 -7.39 -4.70 10.10
C TRP A 137 -6.83 -3.97 11.33
N GLU A 138 -7.09 -4.52 12.52
CA GLU A 138 -6.62 -3.98 13.81
C GLU A 138 -5.09 -3.99 13.90
N LYS A 139 -4.43 -4.95 13.24
CA LYS A 139 -2.97 -5.11 13.29
C LYS A 139 -2.23 -4.06 12.49
N TYR A 140 -2.89 -3.35 11.57
CA TYR A 140 -2.27 -2.21 10.90
C TYR A 140 -1.99 -1.03 11.84
N PHE A 141 -2.37 -1.12 13.12
CA PHE A 141 -1.77 -0.33 14.19
C PHE A 141 -0.70 -1.17 14.89
N GLY A 142 0.55 -0.98 14.48
CA GLY A 142 1.73 -1.63 15.04
C GLY A 142 2.35 -2.74 14.19
N GLN A 143 1.74 -3.12 13.08
CA GLN A 143 2.31 -4.08 12.13
C GLN A 143 2.09 -3.65 10.68
N THR A 144 2.99 -4.10 9.82
CA THR A 144 2.80 -4.18 8.38
C THR A 144 2.94 -5.65 7.95
N GLU A 145 2.60 -5.92 6.69
CA GLU A 145 2.71 -7.25 6.07
C GLU A 145 4.15 -7.68 5.69
N ASN A 146 5.14 -6.82 5.92
CA ASN A 146 6.55 -6.97 5.55
C ASN A 146 6.81 -7.17 4.02
N GLN A 147 6.15 -6.36 3.19
CA GLN A 147 6.24 -6.30 1.73
C GLN A 147 6.27 -4.84 1.23
N ARG A 148 6.87 -3.91 1.98
CA ARG A 148 6.97 -2.50 1.59
C ARG A 148 8.42 -2.07 1.49
N ILE A 149 8.67 -1.18 0.55
CA ILE A 149 9.93 -0.45 0.39
C ILE A 149 9.61 1.03 0.57
N VAL A 150 10.37 1.71 1.42
CA VAL A 150 10.23 3.15 1.67
C VAL A 150 11.13 3.89 0.69
N PHE A 151 10.59 4.89 0.01
CA PHE A 151 11.36 5.79 -0.86
C PHE A 151 11.63 7.13 -0.19
N SER A 152 10.66 7.66 0.56
CA SER A 152 10.84 8.92 1.28
C SER A 152 10.05 9.00 2.59
N PHE A 153 10.51 9.88 3.47
CA PHE A 153 9.81 10.28 4.67
C PHE A 153 9.22 11.67 4.48
N ASP A 154 7.91 11.78 4.72
CA ASP A 154 7.11 13.00 4.68
C ASP A 154 6.96 13.61 3.27
N ALA A 155 6.05 14.59 3.17
CA ALA A 155 5.87 15.44 2.00
C ALA A 155 6.63 16.77 2.16
N ASP A 156 6.49 17.65 1.17
CA ASP A 156 7.04 19.00 1.13
C ASP A 156 8.54 19.02 1.46
N LEU A 157 9.30 18.11 0.85
CA LEU A 157 10.74 18.01 1.05
C LEU A 157 11.48 19.13 0.30
N PRO A 158 12.47 19.79 0.93
CA PRO A 158 13.25 20.81 0.25
C PRO A 158 13.96 20.22 -0.95
N LEU A 159 13.87 20.92 -2.08
CA LEU A 159 14.56 20.56 -3.30
C LEU A 159 16.01 21.05 -3.21
N ASN A 160 16.96 20.16 -3.49
CA ASN A 160 18.37 20.49 -3.56
C ASN A 160 18.97 19.88 -4.84
N PRO A 161 19.37 20.68 -5.85
CA PRO A 161 19.31 22.15 -5.88
C PRO A 161 17.88 22.69 -5.87
N GLU A 162 17.71 23.94 -5.43
CA GLU A 162 16.41 24.63 -5.51
C GLU A 162 15.98 24.73 -6.98
N TYR A 163 14.71 24.41 -7.25
CA TYR A 163 14.19 24.55 -8.60
C TYR A 163 13.81 26.02 -8.84
N PRO A 164 14.25 26.64 -9.94
CA PRO A 164 13.81 27.97 -10.33
C PRO A 164 12.28 28.05 -10.36
N HIS A 165 11.73 29.14 -9.84
CA HIS A 165 10.29 29.39 -9.90
C HIS A 165 9.83 29.45 -11.36
N ILE A 166 8.89 28.57 -11.70
CA ILE A 166 8.29 28.50 -13.03
C ILE A 166 7.28 29.65 -13.22
N ARG A 167 7.35 30.34 -14.37
CA ARG A 167 6.28 31.26 -14.82
C ARG A 167 5.19 30.47 -15.55
N GLY A 168 3.93 30.91 -15.49
CA GLY A 168 2.78 30.16 -16.02
C GLY A 168 2.86 29.74 -17.51
N GLU A 169 3.73 30.36 -18.30
CA GLU A 169 3.98 30.05 -19.72
C GLU A 169 4.76 28.74 -19.94
N GLU A 170 5.37 28.18 -18.89
CA GLU A 170 6.20 26.96 -18.92
C GLU A 170 5.42 25.69 -18.54
N ILE A 171 4.09 25.77 -18.37
CA ILE A 171 3.24 24.60 -18.05
C ILE A 171 2.56 24.10 -19.34
N PRO A 172 2.75 22.82 -19.74
CA PRO A 172 2.06 22.27 -20.91
C PRO A 172 0.53 22.39 -20.82
N LYS A 173 -0.13 22.63 -21.96
CA LYS A 173 -1.59 22.85 -22.02
C LYS A 173 -2.43 21.61 -21.64
N GLN A 174 -1.87 20.41 -21.77
CA GLN A 174 -2.54 19.16 -21.45
C GLN A 174 -1.58 18.20 -20.73
N ILE A 175 -1.88 17.89 -19.47
CA ILE A 175 -1.04 17.08 -18.57
C ILE A 175 -1.92 16.10 -17.81
N ASP A 176 -1.54 14.82 -17.78
CA ASP A 176 -2.28 13.76 -17.07
C ASP A 176 -2.08 13.79 -15.53
N SER A 177 -1.07 14.52 -15.06
CA SER A 177 -0.62 14.54 -13.66
C SER A 177 -1.04 15.81 -12.90
N VAL A 178 -2.29 16.25 -13.09
CA VAL A 178 -2.85 17.39 -12.35
C VAL A 178 -3.51 16.91 -11.07
N TYR A 179 -3.10 17.49 -9.94
CA TYR A 179 -3.70 17.26 -8.63
C TYR A 179 -4.36 18.53 -8.12
N ILE A 180 -5.47 18.43 -7.39
CA ILE A 180 -6.05 19.61 -6.74
C ILE A 180 -5.54 19.67 -5.29
N ILE A 181 -4.78 20.72 -4.98
CA ILE A 181 -4.20 20.98 -3.65
C ILE A 181 -4.65 22.36 -3.21
N GLN A 182 -5.29 22.47 -2.03
CA GLN A 182 -5.84 23.75 -1.53
C GLN A 182 -6.71 24.49 -2.57
N ASP A 183 -7.59 23.73 -3.23
CA ASP A 183 -8.50 24.23 -4.28
C ASP A 183 -7.84 24.84 -5.52
N ARG A 184 -6.54 24.58 -5.71
CA ARG A 184 -5.79 25.01 -6.89
C ARG A 184 -5.23 23.80 -7.65
N PRO A 185 -5.19 23.85 -8.99
CA PRO A 185 -4.48 22.84 -9.76
C PRO A 185 -2.99 22.91 -9.47
N PHE A 186 -2.40 21.75 -9.23
CA PHE A 186 -1.00 21.52 -9.03
C PHE A 186 -0.49 20.59 -10.13
N TYR A 187 0.46 21.07 -10.92
CA TYR A 187 0.99 20.36 -12.10
C TYR A 187 2.25 19.60 -11.71
N TRP A 188 2.10 18.30 -11.42
CA TRP A 188 3.19 17.48 -10.93
C TRP A 188 4.29 17.31 -11.98
N GLY A 189 5.53 17.50 -11.54
CA GLY A 189 6.73 17.49 -12.37
C GLY A 189 7.13 18.86 -12.93
N TYR A 190 6.26 19.86 -12.77
CA TYR A 190 6.51 21.24 -13.22
C TYR A 190 6.53 22.21 -12.02
N GLN A 191 5.56 22.12 -11.10
CA GLN A 191 5.46 23.08 -10.01
C GLN A 191 6.06 22.61 -8.68
N THR A 192 6.54 23.54 -7.87
CA THR A 192 6.90 23.28 -6.46
C THR A 192 5.81 23.80 -5.52
N LEU A 193 5.63 23.18 -4.35
CA LEU A 193 4.82 23.77 -3.28
C LEU A 193 5.74 24.56 -2.34
N ASN A 194 5.73 25.89 -2.45
CA ASN A 194 6.57 26.79 -1.64
C ASN A 194 8.06 26.40 -1.67
N GLY A 195 8.60 26.13 -2.87
CA GLY A 195 9.99 25.69 -3.06
C GLY A 195 10.27 24.22 -2.74
N ASN A 196 9.27 23.47 -2.28
CA ASN A 196 9.43 22.07 -1.89
C ASN A 196 8.81 21.09 -2.89
N ALA A 197 9.35 19.88 -2.92
CA ALA A 197 8.82 18.72 -3.63
C ALA A 197 7.50 18.28 -3.01
N PRO A 198 6.38 18.40 -3.74
CA PRO A 198 5.08 18.01 -3.23
C PRO A 198 4.77 16.57 -3.56
N TYR A 199 4.33 15.81 -2.56
CA TYR A 199 3.74 14.48 -2.74
C TYR A 199 4.60 13.49 -3.58
N MET A 200 5.49 12.75 -2.91
CA MET A 200 6.53 11.92 -3.55
C MET A 200 6.08 10.49 -3.87
N GLN A 201 5.07 10.28 -4.72
CA GLN A 201 4.80 8.93 -5.24
C GLN A 201 5.31 8.73 -6.68
N PRO A 202 6.40 7.97 -6.90
CA PRO A 202 7.38 7.42 -5.94
C PRO A 202 8.59 8.33 -5.66
N VAL A 203 8.88 9.27 -6.57
CA VAL A 203 9.91 10.33 -6.47
C VAL A 203 9.39 11.51 -7.28
N TYR A 204 9.50 12.73 -6.75
CA TYR A 204 9.19 13.95 -7.49
C TYR A 204 10.33 14.25 -8.47
N VAL A 205 10.05 14.13 -9.77
CA VAL A 205 11.02 14.36 -10.85
C VAL A 205 10.59 15.61 -11.60
N ARG A 206 11.53 16.50 -11.94
CA ARG A 206 11.23 17.63 -12.82
C ARG A 206 11.23 17.17 -14.27
N PHE A 207 10.28 17.66 -15.05
CA PHE A 207 10.29 17.50 -16.49
C PHE A 207 10.85 18.76 -17.16
N ASP A 208 11.64 18.55 -18.21
CA ASP A 208 12.12 19.63 -19.06
C ASP A 208 10.99 20.10 -19.97
N ASN A 209 10.99 21.40 -20.30
CA ASN A 209 9.92 22.05 -21.05
C ASN A 209 10.02 21.83 -22.58
N GLU A 210 10.68 20.78 -23.03
CA GLU A 210 10.81 20.48 -24.46
C GLU A 210 9.45 20.03 -25.01
N ASN A 211 8.89 20.79 -25.96
CA ASN A 211 7.59 20.58 -26.61
C ASN A 211 6.31 20.75 -25.75
N LEU A 212 6.15 21.93 -25.13
CA LEU A 212 4.90 22.38 -24.46
C LEU A 212 3.63 22.35 -25.35
N ALA A 213 3.78 22.17 -26.67
CA ALA A 213 2.69 22.12 -27.64
C ALA A 213 2.02 20.74 -27.74
N GLU A 214 2.65 19.67 -27.27
CA GLU A 214 2.10 18.30 -27.31
C GLU A 214 1.52 17.87 -25.95
N PRO A 215 0.51 16.97 -25.92
CA PRO A 215 0.02 16.38 -24.68
C PRO A 215 1.14 15.62 -23.96
N VAL A 216 1.44 15.99 -22.71
CA VAL A 216 2.48 15.32 -21.94
C VAL A 216 1.88 14.24 -21.05
N THR A 217 2.17 12.99 -21.40
CA THR A 217 1.82 11.83 -20.57
C THR A 217 2.84 11.62 -19.46
N LYS A 218 2.37 11.20 -18.28
CA LYS A 218 3.26 10.90 -17.15
C LYS A 218 4.23 9.78 -17.55
N PRO A 219 5.56 9.98 -17.48
CA PRO A 219 6.51 8.91 -17.76
C PRO A 219 6.25 7.69 -16.90
N LYS A 220 6.48 6.50 -17.47
CA LYS A 220 6.41 5.25 -16.69
C LYS A 220 7.44 5.32 -15.56
N ALA A 221 7.06 4.77 -14.41
CA ALA A 221 7.96 4.65 -13.27
C ALA A 221 9.33 4.07 -13.61
N THR A 222 9.35 3.09 -14.51
CA THR A 222 10.57 2.43 -14.97
C THR A 222 11.53 3.37 -15.71
N SER A 223 11.05 4.49 -16.25
CA SER A 223 11.87 5.45 -16.97
C SER A 223 12.81 6.23 -16.05
N TYR A 224 12.44 6.43 -14.78
CA TYR A 224 13.24 7.20 -13.82
C TYR A 224 13.68 6.39 -12.59
N LEU A 225 13.00 5.29 -12.28
CA LEU A 225 13.39 4.37 -11.21
C LEU A 225 14.09 3.10 -11.72
N GLY A 226 14.13 2.87 -13.04
CA GLY A 226 14.62 1.62 -13.60
C GLY A 226 13.71 0.41 -13.31
N VAL A 227 14.25 -0.79 -13.54
CA VAL A 227 13.54 -2.07 -13.34
C VAL A 227 14.04 -2.76 -12.07
N TRP A 228 13.11 -3.30 -11.30
CA TRP A 228 13.36 -3.86 -9.98
C TRP A 228 12.96 -5.33 -10.01
N LYS A 229 13.85 -6.23 -9.54
CA LYS A 229 13.52 -7.63 -9.31
C LYS A 229 13.40 -7.86 -7.81
N VAL A 230 12.22 -8.31 -7.37
CA VAL A 230 12.02 -8.73 -5.99
C VAL A 230 12.21 -10.24 -5.92
N LYS A 231 13.14 -10.70 -5.09
CA LYS A 231 13.39 -12.12 -4.84
C LYS A 231 13.17 -12.41 -3.35
N GLU A 232 12.34 -13.40 -3.06
CA GLU A 232 12.27 -13.95 -1.70
C GLU A 232 13.50 -14.81 -1.44
N SER A 233 14.05 -14.73 -0.22
CA SER A 233 15.21 -15.52 0.21
C SER A 233 14.82 -16.65 1.17
N GLY A 234 15.74 -17.61 1.36
CA GLY A 234 15.61 -18.72 2.31
C GLY A 234 14.47 -19.69 2.01
N MET A 235 13.90 -20.28 3.06
CA MET A 235 12.85 -21.31 3.00
C MET A 235 11.63 -20.87 2.18
N ARG A 236 11.28 -19.57 2.21
CA ARG A 236 10.17 -19.05 1.41
C ARG A 236 10.44 -19.18 -0.09
N SER A 237 11.65 -18.89 -0.53
CA SER A 237 12.07 -19.06 -1.92
C SER A 237 11.90 -20.51 -2.38
N LEU A 238 12.35 -21.46 -1.55
CA LEU A 238 12.20 -22.90 -1.80
C LEU A 238 10.72 -23.30 -1.93
N LEU A 239 9.89 -22.89 -0.97
CA LEU A 239 8.45 -23.16 -0.99
C LEU A 239 7.76 -22.54 -2.22
N LEU A 240 8.22 -21.38 -2.68
CA LEU A 240 7.73 -20.76 -3.91
C LEU A 240 8.09 -21.59 -5.14
N SER A 241 9.33 -22.04 -5.26
CA SER A 241 9.78 -22.90 -6.36
C SER A 241 9.06 -24.25 -6.36
N MET A 242 8.89 -24.88 -5.19
CA MET A 242 8.11 -26.12 -5.04
C MET A 242 6.65 -25.91 -5.47
N LYS A 243 6.04 -24.79 -5.07
CA LYS A 243 4.67 -24.43 -5.47
C LYS A 243 4.54 -24.32 -6.99
N TYR A 244 5.45 -23.60 -7.65
CA TYR A 244 5.43 -23.46 -9.11
C TYR A 244 5.68 -24.79 -9.83
N GLY A 245 6.66 -25.57 -9.36
CA GLY A 245 6.94 -26.90 -9.90
C GLY A 245 5.72 -27.83 -9.77
N ALA A 246 5.09 -27.86 -8.60
CA ALA A 246 3.89 -28.67 -8.37
C ALA A 246 2.71 -28.22 -9.26
N PHE A 247 2.54 -26.91 -9.47
CA PHE A 247 1.50 -26.39 -10.36
C PHE A 247 1.75 -26.75 -11.83
N ILE A 248 3.00 -26.65 -12.30
CA ILE A 248 3.37 -27.06 -13.67
C ILE A 248 3.15 -28.56 -13.85
N LEU A 249 3.63 -29.38 -12.91
CA LEU A 249 3.41 -30.83 -12.93
C LEU A 249 1.92 -31.18 -12.93
N LEU A 250 1.12 -30.45 -12.15
CA LEU A 250 -0.33 -30.65 -12.13
C LEU A 250 -0.95 -30.38 -13.50
N LEU A 251 -0.58 -29.29 -14.17
CA LEU A 251 -1.04 -29.01 -15.54
C LEU A 251 -0.61 -30.11 -16.52
N LEU A 252 0.63 -30.63 -16.39
CA LEU A 252 1.11 -31.73 -17.22
C LEU A 252 0.30 -33.01 -16.99
N THR A 253 -0.15 -33.29 -15.76
CA THR A 253 -1.02 -34.46 -15.51
C THR A 253 -2.39 -34.33 -16.18
N PHE A 254 -2.99 -33.13 -16.19
CA PHE A 254 -4.24 -32.89 -16.93
C PHE A 254 -4.05 -33.04 -18.44
N LEU A 255 -2.90 -32.60 -18.98
CA LEU A 255 -2.57 -32.81 -20.38
C LEU A 255 -2.35 -34.29 -20.71
N ALA A 256 -1.64 -35.04 -19.86
CA ALA A 256 -1.40 -36.47 -20.05
C ALA A 256 -2.69 -37.29 -20.06
N GLU A 257 -3.68 -36.89 -19.25
CA GLU A 257 -5.00 -37.53 -19.17
C GLU A 257 -5.80 -37.40 -20.48
N LEU A 258 -5.49 -36.42 -21.33
CA LEU A 258 -6.09 -36.31 -22.68
C LEU A 258 -5.59 -37.40 -23.64
N PHE A 259 -4.46 -38.03 -23.35
CA PHE A 259 -3.81 -39.01 -24.23
C PHE A 259 -3.68 -40.40 -23.60
N THR A 260 -3.81 -40.51 -22.27
CA THR A 260 -3.56 -41.76 -21.53
C THR A 260 -4.47 -41.87 -20.31
N GLU A 261 -5.01 -43.06 -20.07
CA GLU A 261 -5.77 -43.38 -18.84
C GLU A 261 -4.89 -44.16 -17.86
N HIS A 262 -3.85 -43.50 -17.33
CA HIS A 262 -2.99 -44.11 -16.32
C HIS A 262 -3.65 -44.09 -14.93
N SER A 263 -3.78 -45.27 -14.31
CA SER A 263 -4.40 -45.46 -12.99
C SER A 263 -3.73 -44.67 -11.85
N SER A 264 -2.47 -44.27 -12.00
CA SER A 264 -1.73 -43.48 -11.01
C SER A 264 -2.02 -41.98 -11.05
N LEU A 265 -2.62 -41.45 -12.13
CA LEU A 265 -2.84 -40.01 -12.31
C LEU A 265 -3.67 -39.36 -11.19
N PRO A 266 -4.77 -39.97 -10.66
CA PRO A 266 -5.53 -39.40 -9.56
C PRO A 266 -4.69 -39.21 -8.28
N VAL A 267 -3.87 -40.20 -7.91
CA VAL A 267 -3.00 -40.14 -6.73
C VAL A 267 -1.94 -39.05 -6.89
N VAL A 268 -1.34 -38.94 -8.08
CA VAL A 268 -0.36 -37.88 -8.39
C VAL A 268 -1.01 -36.50 -8.31
N LYS A 269 -2.19 -36.30 -8.92
CA LYS A 269 -2.95 -35.04 -8.86
C LYS A 269 -3.26 -34.65 -7.42
N ALA A 270 -3.82 -35.56 -6.62
CA ALA A 270 -4.16 -35.30 -5.23
C ALA A 270 -2.91 -34.94 -4.39
N SER A 271 -1.78 -35.64 -4.62
CA SER A 271 -0.50 -35.34 -3.96
C SER A 271 0.00 -33.93 -4.33
N LEU A 272 -0.06 -33.56 -5.60
CA LEU A 272 0.32 -32.22 -6.08
C LEU A 272 -0.57 -31.13 -5.48
N PHE A 273 -1.88 -31.34 -5.39
CA PHE A 273 -2.80 -30.41 -4.73
C PHE A 273 -2.48 -30.23 -3.24
N VAL A 274 -2.18 -31.31 -2.51
CA VAL A 274 -1.75 -31.25 -1.11
C VAL A 274 -0.43 -30.47 -0.98
N MET A 275 0.57 -30.74 -1.84
CA MET A 275 1.83 -29.99 -1.84
C MET A 275 1.61 -28.49 -2.11
N ILE A 276 0.76 -28.14 -3.07
CA ILE A 276 0.38 -26.74 -3.34
C ILE A 276 -0.27 -26.13 -2.09
N GLY A 277 -1.26 -26.81 -1.51
CA GLY A 277 -1.95 -26.35 -0.30
C GLY A 277 -1.02 -26.11 0.89
N LEU A 278 -0.17 -27.09 1.21
CA LEU A 278 0.85 -26.98 2.25
C LEU A 278 1.84 -25.83 1.98
N SER A 279 2.23 -25.61 0.72
CA SER A 279 3.10 -24.48 0.37
C SER A 279 2.45 -23.13 0.69
N PHE A 280 1.15 -22.95 0.43
CA PHE A 280 0.42 -21.73 0.80
C PHE A 280 0.34 -21.56 2.32
N LEU A 281 0.07 -22.64 3.05
CA LEU A 281 -0.01 -22.63 4.52
C LEU A 281 1.32 -22.26 5.18
N LEU A 282 2.42 -22.92 4.78
CA LEU A 282 3.76 -22.66 5.31
C LEU A 282 4.25 -21.25 4.96
N ARG A 283 3.84 -20.72 3.81
CA ARG A 283 4.12 -19.33 3.40
C ARG A 283 3.22 -18.30 4.08
N ARG A 284 2.22 -18.74 4.86
CA ARG A 284 1.16 -17.94 5.50
C ARG A 284 0.36 -17.11 4.49
N GLU A 285 0.12 -17.67 3.31
CA GLU A 285 -0.61 -17.04 2.22
C GLU A 285 -2.06 -17.53 2.23
N ARG A 286 -3.02 -16.63 2.50
CA ARG A 286 -4.47 -16.93 2.47
C ARG A 286 -4.83 -18.20 3.26
N VAL A 287 -4.27 -18.28 4.48
CA VAL A 287 -4.27 -19.49 5.34
C VAL A 287 -5.64 -20.14 5.41
N LEU A 288 -6.70 -19.37 5.65
CA LEU A 288 -8.05 -19.91 5.84
C LEU A 288 -8.58 -20.66 4.60
N LEU A 289 -8.39 -20.09 3.40
CA LEU A 289 -8.79 -20.73 2.13
C LEU A 289 -7.98 -22.01 1.90
N PHE A 290 -6.66 -21.94 2.04
CA PHE A 290 -5.80 -23.08 1.76
C PHE A 290 -5.82 -24.13 2.86
N SER A 291 -6.25 -23.82 4.09
CA SER A 291 -6.50 -24.84 5.12
C SER A 291 -7.64 -25.75 4.70
N VAL A 292 -8.75 -25.17 4.23
CA VAL A 292 -9.92 -25.94 3.76
C VAL A 292 -9.55 -26.76 2.52
N LEU A 293 -8.93 -26.13 1.52
CA LEU A 293 -8.52 -26.83 0.29
C LEU A 293 -7.53 -27.96 0.58
N THR A 294 -6.50 -27.72 1.40
CA THR A 294 -5.52 -28.76 1.75
C THR A 294 -6.21 -29.93 2.44
N PHE A 295 -7.13 -29.67 3.38
CA PHE A 295 -7.90 -30.72 4.05
C PHE A 295 -8.71 -31.56 3.06
N LEU A 296 -9.46 -30.93 2.15
CA LEU A 296 -10.23 -31.64 1.12
C LEU A 296 -9.34 -32.49 0.21
N PHE A 297 -8.21 -31.95 -0.23
CA PHE A 297 -7.28 -32.70 -1.09
C PHE A 297 -6.56 -33.82 -0.35
N THR A 298 -6.30 -33.68 0.95
CA THR A 298 -5.79 -34.80 1.77
C THR A 298 -6.81 -35.93 1.87
N LEU A 299 -8.11 -35.63 2.04
CA LEU A 299 -9.15 -36.66 2.03
C LEU A 299 -9.25 -37.35 0.67
N SER A 300 -9.19 -36.59 -0.42
CA SER A 300 -9.17 -37.14 -1.79
C SER A 300 -7.95 -38.03 -2.04
N LEU A 301 -6.78 -37.64 -1.54
CA LEU A 301 -5.56 -38.44 -1.63
C LEU A 301 -5.71 -39.77 -0.87
N LEU A 302 -6.21 -39.73 0.37
CA LEU A 302 -6.45 -40.93 1.17
C LEU A 302 -7.44 -41.86 0.46
N SER A 303 -8.56 -41.32 -0.02
CA SER A 303 -9.54 -42.10 -0.78
C SER A 303 -8.91 -42.76 -2.00
N SER A 304 -8.06 -42.06 -2.75
CA SER A 304 -7.44 -42.59 -3.97
C SER A 304 -6.35 -43.64 -3.69
N ILE A 305 -5.76 -43.65 -2.50
CA ILE A 305 -4.76 -44.66 -2.08
C ILE A 305 -5.44 -45.94 -1.58
N PHE A 306 -6.61 -45.80 -0.95
CA PHE A 306 -7.35 -46.91 -0.33
C PHE A 306 -8.51 -47.45 -1.18
N SER A 307 -8.70 -46.96 -2.41
CA SER A 307 -9.65 -47.49 -3.41
C SER A 307 -8.92 -48.35 -4.43
#